data_AF-A0A2N2STZ5-F1
#
_entry.id   AF-A0A2N2STZ5-F1
#
_cell.length_a   1.000
_cell.length_b   1.000
_cell.length_c   1.000
_cell.angle_alpha   90.00
_cell.angle_beta   90.00
_cell.angle_gamma   90.00
#
_symmetry.space_group_name_H-M   'P 1'
#
loop_
_entity.id
_entity.type
_entity.pdbx_description
1 polymer ?
#
loop_
_entity_poly.entity_id
_entity_poly.type
_entity_poly.pdbx_seq_one_letter_code
_entity_poly.pdbx_strand_id
1 'polypeptide(L)'
;MKRHGETWRIFLQDGQQLVEGVTPFQSAGRLTRINGLVMEAAGLRLPLGSGCKVMVPGGGYVEAEVVGFNGDRLFMMPTDDVF
;
A
#
# COMPACT_ATOMS: atom_id res chain seq x y z
N MET A 1 -20.72 -34.40 -16.16
CA MET A 1 -20.47 -34.19 -14.71
C MET A 1 -18.98 -34.07 -14.32
N LYS A 2 -18.01 -34.73 -14.96
CA LYS A 2 -16.58 -34.65 -14.57
C LYS A 2 -15.89 -33.28 -14.78
N ARG A 3 -16.32 -32.52 -15.80
CA ARG A 3 -15.72 -31.24 -16.22
C ARG A 3 -15.78 -30.14 -15.15
N HIS A 4 -16.83 -30.12 -14.34
CA HIS A 4 -17.00 -29.09 -13.30
C HIS A 4 -16.00 -29.25 -12.15
N GLY A 5 -15.75 -30.48 -11.69
CA GLY A 5 -14.81 -30.75 -10.60
C GLY A 5 -13.35 -30.46 -10.99
N GLU A 6 -13.01 -30.59 -12.28
CA GLU A 6 -11.69 -30.24 -12.80
C GLU A 6 -11.49 -28.71 -12.86
N THR A 7 -12.50 -27.97 -13.32
CA THR A 7 -12.49 -26.50 -13.31
C THR A 7 -12.32 -25.92 -11.90
N TRP A 8 -13.05 -26.45 -10.91
CA TRP A 8 -12.89 -26.01 -9.51
C TRP A 8 -11.51 -26.34 -8.94
N ARG A 9 -10.95 -27.48 -9.31
CA ARG A 9 -9.62 -27.88 -8.83
C ARG A 9 -8.54 -26.94 -9.35
N ILE A 10 -8.61 -26.56 -10.63
CA ILE A 10 -7.71 -25.57 -11.24
C ILE A 10 -7.87 -24.22 -10.54
N PHE A 11 -9.11 -23.73 -10.38
CA PHE A 11 -9.38 -22.45 -9.70
C PHE A 11 -8.79 -22.40 -8.28
N LEU A 12 -8.95 -23.46 -7.49
CA LEU A 12 -8.40 -23.52 -6.13
C LEU A 12 -6.87 -23.64 -6.12
N GLN A 13 -6.28 -24.35 -7.08
CA GLN A 13 -4.82 -24.44 -7.23
C GLN A 13 -4.22 -23.09 -7.60
N ASP A 14 -4.83 -22.37 -8.54
CA ASP A 14 -4.40 -21.02 -8.92
C ASP A 14 -4.50 -20.06 -7.72
N GLY A 15 -5.60 -20.14 -6.97
CA GLY A 15 -5.78 -19.36 -5.74
C GLY A 15 -4.72 -19.66 -4.68
N GLN A 16 -4.38 -20.94 -4.49
CA GLN A 16 -3.32 -21.34 -3.55
C GLN A 16 -1.96 -20.78 -3.97
N GLN A 17 -1.60 -20.90 -5.25
CA GLN A 17 -0.34 -20.36 -5.79
C GLN A 17 -0.24 -18.84 -5.63
N LEU A 18 -1.35 -18.13 -5.84
CA LEU A 18 -1.40 -16.68 -5.64
C LEU A 18 -1.15 -16.31 -4.17
N VAL A 19 -1.76 -17.04 -3.23
CA VAL A 19 -1.60 -16.78 -1.79
C VAL A 19 -0.20 -17.11 -1.28
N GLU A 20 0.45 -18.16 -1.81
CA GLU A 20 1.81 -18.56 -1.43
C GLU A 20 2.85 -17.44 -1.64
N GLY A 21 2.63 -16.54 -2.61
CA GLY A 21 3.51 -15.41 -2.88
C GLY A 21 3.21 -14.12 -2.10
N VAL A 22 2.14 -14.09 -1.31
CA VAL A 22 1.71 -12.87 -0.61
C VAL A 22 2.49 -12.65 0.68
N THR A 23 2.91 -11.41 0.92
CA THR A 23 3.42 -11.02 2.25
C THR A 23 2.23 -10.82 3.20
N PRO A 24 2.10 -11.62 4.27
CA PRO A 24 0.91 -11.59 5.13
C PRO A 24 0.86 -10.36 6.05
N PHE A 25 1.93 -9.57 6.09
CA PHE A 25 2.04 -8.38 6.91
C PHE A 25 1.98 -7.12 6.05
N GLN A 26 1.14 -6.18 6.47
CA GLN A 26 1.10 -4.87 5.87
C GLN A 26 2.25 -4.02 6.45
N SER A 27 3.10 -3.47 5.58
CA SER A 27 4.13 -2.52 5.99
C SER A 27 3.49 -1.15 6.24
N ALA A 28 3.85 -0.51 7.35
CA ALA A 28 3.31 0.79 7.73
C ALA A 28 4.38 1.64 8.42
N GLY A 29 4.26 2.95 8.27
CA GLY A 29 5.07 3.93 8.97
C GLY A 29 4.19 4.87 9.78
N ARG A 30 4.80 5.93 10.30
CA ARG A 30 4.11 6.98 11.03
C ARG A 30 4.41 8.32 10.39
N LEU A 31 3.35 9.07 10.13
CA LEU A 31 3.43 10.47 9.73
C LEU A 31 4.03 11.29 10.87
N THR A 32 5.15 11.95 10.63
CA THR A 32 5.91 12.73 11.61
C THR A 32 5.70 14.23 11.47
N ARG A 33 5.40 14.71 10.25
CA ARG A 33 5.15 16.12 9.96
C ARG A 33 4.30 16.29 8.71
N ILE A 34 3.47 17.34 8.70
CA ILE A 34 2.73 17.81 7.52
C ILE A 34 3.06 19.29 7.32
N ASN A 35 3.56 19.65 6.14
CA ASN A 35 3.85 21.02 5.75
C ASN A 35 3.12 21.34 4.44
N GLY A 36 1.86 21.77 4.55
CA GLY A 36 0.99 21.94 3.37
C GLY A 36 0.75 20.61 2.67
N LEU A 37 1.09 20.52 1.38
CA LEU A 37 0.95 19.30 0.57
C LEU A 37 2.06 18.28 0.81
N VAL A 38 3.17 18.64 1.46
CA VAL A 38 4.29 17.71 1.69
C VAL A 38 4.15 17.05 3.05
N MET A 39 4.14 15.73 3.04
CA MET A 39 4.01 14.86 4.19
C MET A 39 5.34 14.14 4.45
N GLU A 40 5.77 14.08 5.71
CA GLU A 40 6.96 13.37 6.14
C GLU A 40 6.55 12.16 6.98
N ALA A 41 7.10 10.98 6.69
CA ALA A 41 6.88 9.76 7.46
C ALA A 41 8.20 9.06 7.81
N ALA A 42 8.20 8.34 8.92
CA ALA A 42 9.31 7.49 9.36
C ALA A 42 8.82 6.05 9.61
N GLY A 43 9.74 5.09 9.61
CA GLY A 43 9.43 3.67 9.87
C GLY A 43 8.85 2.91 8.67
N LEU A 44 8.82 3.54 7.50
CA LEU A 44 8.41 2.91 6.24
C LEU A 44 9.45 3.22 5.16
N ARG A 45 9.77 2.22 4.35
CA ARG A 45 10.69 2.34 3.21
C ARG A 45 9.96 1.93 1.95
N LEU A 46 9.70 2.90 1.09
CA LEU A 46 9.11 2.69 -0.23
C LEU A 46 9.98 3.39 -1.28
N PRO A 47 10.08 2.85 -2.50
CA PRO A 47 10.80 3.53 -3.58
C PRO A 47 10.07 4.79 -4.03
N LEU A 48 10.83 5.70 -4.66
CA LEU A 48 10.29 6.90 -5.32
C LEU A 48 9.17 6.52 -6.31
N GLY A 49 8.09 7.29 -6.33
CA GLY A 49 6.92 7.04 -7.17
C GLY A 49 5.97 5.96 -6.66
N SER A 50 6.24 5.37 -5.49
CA SER A 50 5.30 4.42 -4.90
C SER A 50 4.05 5.12 -4.40
N GLY A 51 2.89 4.55 -4.72
CA GLY A 51 1.63 4.91 -4.07
C GLY A 51 1.55 4.35 -2.64
N CYS A 52 1.01 5.14 -1.74
CA CYS A 52 0.76 4.75 -0.36
C CYS A 52 -0.51 5.42 0.18
N LYS A 53 -1.02 4.89 1.29
CA LYS A 53 -2.25 5.38 1.93
C LYS A 53 -1.92 6.02 3.27
N VAL A 54 -2.29 7.28 3.43
CA VAL A 54 -2.18 8.01 4.69
C VAL A 54 -3.52 7.91 5.42
N MET A 55 -3.54 7.17 6.52
CA MET A 55 -4.76 6.92 7.29
C MET A 55 -5.23 8.18 8.04
N VAL A 56 -6.52 8.48 7.97
CA VAL A 56 -7.13 9.63 8.66
C VAL A 56 -7.89 9.15 9.90
N PRO A 57 -7.80 9.87 11.04
CA PRO A 57 -8.63 9.58 12.20
C PRO A 57 -10.12 9.64 11.86
N GLY A 58 -10.91 8.67 12.35
CA GLY A 58 -12.34 8.58 12.03
C GLY A 58 -12.67 7.71 10.80
N GLY A 59 -11.64 7.18 10.12
CA GLY A 59 -11.80 6.29 8.96
C GLY A 59 -11.45 6.99 7.65
N GLY A 60 -11.15 6.19 6.64
CA GLY A 60 -10.68 6.68 5.33
C GLY A 60 -9.17 6.83 5.23
N TYR A 61 -8.73 7.24 4.05
CA TYR A 61 -7.33 7.47 3.72
C TYR A 61 -7.19 8.51 2.62
N VAL A 62 -6.03 9.16 2.59
CA VAL A 62 -5.57 9.99 1.46
C VAL A 62 -4.56 9.17 0.68
N GLU A 63 -4.71 9.11 -0.64
CA GLU A 63 -3.67 8.54 -1.50
C GLU A 63 -2.52 9.52 -1.64
N ALA A 64 -1.30 9.02 -1.52
CA ALA A 64 -0.10 9.83 -1.62
C ALA A 64 0.99 9.07 -2.37
N GLU A 65 1.83 9.82 -3.07
CA GLU A 65 2.97 9.30 -3.80
C GLU A 65 4.28 9.71 -3.13
N VAL A 66 5.25 8.80 -3.09
CA VAL A 66 6.59 9.09 -2.59
C VAL A 66 7.34 10.00 -3.56
N VAL A 67 7.59 11.24 -3.13
CA VAL A 67 8.31 12.25 -3.92
C VAL A 67 9.78 12.40 -3.52
N GLY A 68 10.20 11.79 -2.42
CA GLY A 68 11.61 11.81 -2.00
C GLY A 68 11.87 11.15 -0.66
N PHE A 69 13.12 11.22 -0.21
CA PHE A 69 13.56 10.71 1.08
C PHE A 69 14.76 11.52 1.60
N ASN A 70 14.94 11.55 2.91
CA ASN A 70 16.12 12.09 3.57
C ASN A 70 16.45 11.24 4.80
N GLY A 71 17.57 10.52 4.75
CA GLY A 71 17.96 9.57 5.78
C GLY A 71 16.93 8.45 5.93
N ASP A 72 16.31 8.36 7.10
CA ASP A 72 15.27 7.38 7.44
C ASP A 72 13.84 7.90 7.23
N ARG A 73 13.70 9.11 6.66
CA ARG A 73 12.42 9.78 6.43
C ARG A 73 12.03 9.74 4.97
N LEU A 74 10.75 9.59 4.75
CA LEU A 74 10.12 9.49 3.45
C LEU A 74 9.17 10.67 3.26
N PHE A 75 9.26 11.33 2.10
CA PHE A 75 8.45 12.48 1.74
C PHE A 75 7.40 12.08 0.71
N MET A 76 6.16 12.49 0.95
CA MET A 76 5.00 12.11 0.16
C MET A 76 4.16 13.34 -0.17
N MET A 77 3.43 13.30 -1.27
CA MET A 77 2.42 14.29 -1.63
C MET A 77 1.09 13.61 -1.97
N PRO A 78 -0.07 14.19 -1.63
CA PRO A 78 -1.36 13.67 -2.05
C PRO A 78 -1.45 13.57 -3.58
N THR A 79 -2.00 12.48 -4.10
CA THR A 79 -2.22 12.28 -5.54
C THR A 79 -3.58 12.78 -6.01
N ASP A 80 -4.57 12.83 -5.12
CA ASP A 80 -5.83 13.54 -5.33
C ASP A 80 -5.80 14.89 -4.63
N ASP A 81 -6.49 15.87 -5.20
CA ASP A 81 -6.74 17.13 -4.51
C ASP A 81 -7.52 16.85 -3.21
N VAL A 82 -6.97 17.30 -2.09
CA VAL A 82 -7.60 17.19 -0.77
C VAL A 82 -8.71 18.25 -0.69
N PHE A 83 -9.90 17.94 -1.20
CA PHE A 83 -11.11 18.77 -1.07
C PHE A 83 -12.02 18.29 0.06
#